data_AF-A0A1H8GCW3-F1
#
_entry.id   AF-A0A1H8GCW3-F1
#
_cell.length_a   1.000
_cell.length_b   1.000
_cell.length_c   1.000
_cell.angle_alpha   90.00
_cell.angle_beta   90.00
_cell.angle_gamma   90.00
#
_symmetry.space_group_name_H-M   'P 1'
#
loop_
_entity.id
_entity.type
_entity.pdbx_description
1 polymer ?
#
loop_
_entity_poly.entity_id
_entity_poly.type
_entity_poly.pdbx_seq_one_letter_code
_entity_poly.pdbx_strand_id
1 'polypeptide(L)' 'MLLAKGLLYKEIATKLSISSGTVSQHIHNIYGKLHVYNRTEALNKVLGKHLG' A
#
# COMPACT_ATOMS: atom_id res chain seq x y z
N MET A 1 -4.61 3.95 -3.70
CA MET A 1 -3.37 3.61 -2.98
C MET A 1 -2.33 3.16 -4.00
N LEU A 2 -1.15 3.79 -4.05
CA LEU A 2 -0.13 3.55 -5.10
C LEU A 2 0.31 2.08 -5.21
N LEU A 3 0.16 1.30 -4.14
CA LEU A 3 0.37 -0.16 -4.13
C LEU A 3 -0.55 -0.92 -5.09
N ALA A 4 -1.77 -0.45 -5.32
CA ALA A 4 -2.72 -1.07 -6.25
C ALA A 4 -2.32 -0.93 -7.72
N LYS A 5 -1.33 -0.07 -8.02
CA LYS A 5 -0.75 0.05 -9.37
C LYS A 5 0.44 -0.90 -9.60
N GLY A 6 0.73 -1.82 -8.67
CA GLY A 6 1.91 -2.70 -8.74
C GLY A 6 3.22 -2.03 -8.35
N LEU A 7 3.20 -0.75 -7.96
CA LEU A 7 4.39 0.02 -7.64
C LEU A 7 5.15 -0.56 -6.45
N LEU A 8 6.46 -0.72 -6.61
CA LEU A 8 7.37 -1.19 -5.57
C LEU A 8 7.51 -0.12 -4.47
N TYR A 9 7.87 -0.55 -3.25
CA TYR A 9 8.06 0.36 -2.11
C TYR A 9 9.03 1.51 -2.41
N LYS A 10 10.05 1.25 -3.24
CA LYS A 10 10.98 2.27 -3.74
C LYS A 10 10.30 3.33 -4.60
N GLU A 11 9.39 2.95 -5.48
CA GLU A 11 8.69 3.91 -6.35
C GLU A 11 7.72 4.79 -5.56
N ILE A 12 7.09 4.22 -4.52
CA ILE A 12 6.25 4.98 -3.59
C ILE A 12 7.09 5.96 -2.78
N ALA A 13 8.27 5.55 -2.33
CA ALA A 13 9.23 6.41 -1.63
C ALA A 13 9.63 7.60 -2.50
N THR A 14 10.02 7.33 -3.75
CA THR A 14 10.37 8.38 -4.73
C THR A 14 9.20 9.30 -5.03
N LYS A 15 7.99 8.75 -5.22
CA LYS A 15 6.82 9.53 -5.60
C LYS A 15 6.27 10.41 -4.48
N LEU A 16 6.44 9.96 -3.23
CA LEU A 16 6.08 10.72 -2.04
C LEU A 16 7.25 11.55 -1.49
N SER A 17 8.44 11.47 -2.10
CA SER A 17 9.68 12.10 -1.61
C SER A 17 9.96 11.81 -0.13
N ILE A 18 9.67 10.58 0.31
CA ILE A 18 9.91 10.11 1.68
C ILE A 18 10.86 8.92 1.69
N SER A 19 11.49 8.65 2.83
CA SER A 19 12.37 7.48 2.97
C SER A 19 11.58 6.17 2.86
N SER A 20 12.24 5.09 2.42
CA SER A 20 11.65 3.74 2.41
C SER A 20 11.18 3.28 3.80
N GLY A 21 11.85 3.72 4.87
CA GLY A 21 11.42 3.48 6.25
C GLY A 21 10.08 4.17 6.56
N THR A 22 9.91 5.42 6.11
CA THR A 22 8.65 6.16 6.23
C THR A 22 7.54 5.50 5.42
N VAL A 23 7.84 4.98 4.22
CA VAL A 23 6.88 4.19 3.42
C VAL A 23 6.41 2.96 4.20
N SER A 24 7.33 2.22 4.82
CA SER A 24 6.98 1.03 5.62
C SER A 24 6.01 1.39 6.76
N GLN A 25 6.28 2.49 7.48
CA GLN A 25 5.39 2.97 8.55
C GLN A 25 4.01 3.39 8.01
N HIS A 26 3.97 4.08 6.87
CA HIS A 26 2.72 4.45 6.22
C HIS A 26 1.91 3.23 5.79
N ILE A 27 2.58 2.21 5.26
CA ILE A 27 1.94 0.95 4.86
C ILE A 27 1.39 0.21 6.08
N HIS A 28 2.14 0.17 7.18
CA HIS A 28 1.66 -0.42 8.43
C HIS A 28 0.38 0.27 8.92
N ASN A 29 0.36 1.61 8.89
CA ASN A 29 -0.83 2.38 9.26
C ASN A 29 -2.00 2.12 8.32
N ILE A 30 -1.73 1.97 7.01
CA ILE A 30 -2.75 1.64 6.02
C ILE A 30 -3.27 0.21 6.22
N TYR A 31 -2.41 -0.75 6.54
CA TYR A 31 -2.79 -2.12 6.85
C TYR A 31 -3.69 -2.18 8.09
N GLY A 32 -3.34 -1.43 9.14
CA GLY A 32 -4.20 -1.25 10.31
C GLY A 32 -5.57 -0.67 9.94
N LYS A 33 -5.60 0.41 9.15
CA LYS A 33 -6.87 1.04 8.70
C LYS A 33 -7.71 0.13 7.82
N LEU A 34 -7.08 -0.72 7.01
CA LEU A 34 -7.79 -1.65 6.13
C LEU A 34 -8.16 -2.96 6.84
N HIS A 35 -7.67 -3.18 8.06
CA HIS A 35 -7.75 -4.44 8.82
C HIS A 35 -7.23 -5.62 7.98
N VAL A 36 -6.02 -5.48 7.46
CA VAL A 36 -5.33 -6.48 6.63
C VAL A 36 -3.95 -6.76 7.21
N TYR A 37 -3.48 -8.00 7.10
CA TYR A 37 -2.23 -8.45 7.70
C TYR A 37 -1.11 -8.63 6.67
N ASN A 38 -1.45 -8.66 5.38
CA ASN A 38 -0.48 -8.88 4.32
C ASN A 38 -0.77 -8.03 3.07
N ARG A 39 0.25 -7.90 2.21
CA ARG A 39 0.16 -7.14 0.95
C ARG A 39 -0.97 -7.67 0.07
N THR A 40 -1.17 -8.98 0.00
CA THR A 40 -2.19 -9.62 -0.84
C THR A 40 -3.60 -9.24 -0.39
N GLU A 41 -3.88 -9.25 0.90
CA GLU A 41 -5.15 -8.81 1.49
C GLU A 41 -5.38 -7.31 1.27
N ALA A 42 -4.34 -6.50 1.46
CA ALA A 42 -4.41 -5.06 1.16
C ALA A 42 -4.72 -4.82 -0.31
N LEU A 43 -4.10 -5.57 -1.22
CA LEU A 43 -4.37 -5.51 -2.65
C LEU A 43 -5.78 -6.00 -2.96
N ASN A 44 -6.24 -7.11 -2.39
CA ASN A 44 -7.60 -7.62 -2.59
C ASN A 44 -8.66 -6.63 -2.06
N LYS A 45 -8.45 -5.97 -0.93
CA LYS A 45 -9.38 -4.94 -0.43
C LYS A 45 -9.43 -3.69 -1.31
N VAL A 46 -8.30 -3.31 -1.91
CA VAL A 46 -8.20 -2.08 -2.71
C VAL A 46 -8.59 -2.31 -4.18
N LEU A 47 -8.19 -3.45 -4.76
CA LEU A 47 -8.46 -3.83 -6.15
C LEU A 47 -9.79 -4.58 -6.29
N GLY A 48 -10.15 -5.41 -5.31
CA GLY A 48 -11.43 -6.12 -5.28
C GLY A 48 -12.65 -5.21 -5.12
N LYS A 49 -12.46 -3.90 -4.90
CA LYS A 49 -13.52 -2.89 -4.96
C LYS A 49 -13.82 -2.35 -6.36
N HIS A 50 -13.22 -2.90 -7.43
CA HIS A 50 -13.41 -2.44 -8.81
C HIS A 50 -13.85 -3.54 -9.79
N LEU A 51 -14.49 -4.60 -9.30
CA LEU A 51 -15.07 -5.68 -10.11
C LEU A 51 -16.53 -5.98 -9.71
N GLY A 52 -17.29 -4.93 -9.41
CA GLY A 52 -18.75 -4.97 -9.28
C GLY A 52 -19.35 -3.88 -10.13
#